data_AF-A0A182G6N5-F1
#
_entry.id   AF-A0A182G6N5-F1
#
_cell.length_a   1.000
_cell.length_b   1.000
_cell.length_c   1.000
_cell.angle_alpha   90.00
_cell.angle_beta   90.00
_cell.angle_gamma   90.00
#
_symmetry.space_group_name_H-M   'P 1'
#
loop_
_entity.id
_entity.type
_entity.pdbx_description
1 polymer ?
#
loop_
_entity_poly.entity_id
_entity_poly.type
_entity_poly.pdbx_seq_one_letter_code
_entity_poly.pdbx_strand_id
1 'polypeptide(L)'
;MIVYGKVIIYHGLIIPLIEKRLGRLLCTTNDQLPTIGSICSTVVTNLLTVAHFSDTPINAMVQYNWLGNYARRISELHNPALRCPTRCAIQDPSVLDQTFYKLNFLYLDPSLGGVGGISLTRFLMRQFPDPVTESLTFWRIIYEANISAEINYTALAAGNPRLAVYRPGPSSTQVTKECRQRKFLVAHKSFSSYSAFE
;
A
#
# COMPACT_ATOMS: atom_id res chain seq x y z
N MET A 1 22.34 5.84 -30.94
CA MET A 1 22.16 5.76 -29.48
C MET A 1 22.40 7.13 -28.90
N ILE A 2 21.42 7.69 -28.18
CA ILE A 2 21.52 9.00 -27.52
C ILE A 2 21.47 8.75 -26.02
N VAL A 3 22.34 9.41 -25.26
CA VAL A 3 22.28 9.41 -23.80
C VAL A 3 21.92 10.81 -23.36
N TYR A 4 20.75 10.96 -22.77
CA TYR A 4 20.26 12.23 -22.24
C TYR A 4 19.88 12.06 -20.78
N GLY A 5 20.48 12.86 -19.88
CA GLY A 5 20.12 12.83 -18.46
C GLY A 5 20.31 11.47 -17.77
N LYS A 6 21.29 10.67 -18.20
CA LYS A 6 21.51 9.26 -17.75
C LYS A 6 20.36 8.30 -18.12
N VAL A 7 19.55 8.66 -19.11
CA VAL A 7 18.57 7.78 -19.76
C VAL A 7 19.12 7.40 -21.14
N ILE A 8 19.03 6.12 -21.49
CA ILE A 8 19.55 5.59 -22.76
C ILE A 8 18.39 5.54 -23.75
N ILE A 9 18.57 6.17 -24.90
CA ILE A 9 17.64 6.10 -26.03
C ILE A 9 18.31 5.32 -27.16
N TYR A 10 17.74 4.19 -27.51
CA TYR A 10 18.27 3.27 -28.51
C TYR A 10 17.19 3.03 -29.59
N HIS A 11 17.52 3.31 -30.85
CA HIS A 11 16.56 3.26 -31.97
C HIS A 11 15.23 4.01 -31.73
N GLY A 12 15.28 5.15 -31.03
CA GLY A 12 14.08 5.92 -30.67
C GLY A 12 13.30 5.36 -29.47
N LEU A 13 13.65 4.19 -28.96
CA LEU A 13 13.07 3.60 -27.75
C LEU A 13 13.82 4.10 -26.51
N ILE A 14 13.05 4.50 -25.50
CA ILE A 14 13.57 4.85 -24.18
C ILE A 14 13.81 3.55 -23.42
N ILE A 15 15.07 3.25 -23.08
CA ILE A 15 15.41 2.08 -22.28
C ILE A 15 15.49 2.49 -20.80
N PRO A 16 14.59 1.98 -19.93
CA PRO A 16 14.70 2.25 -18.50
C PRO A 16 15.84 1.49 -17.85
N LEU A 17 16.52 2.15 -16.91
CA LEU A 17 17.46 1.51 -15.99
C LEU A 17 16.69 1.00 -14.76
N ILE A 18 16.16 -0.21 -14.87
CA ILE A 18 15.29 -0.83 -13.86
C ILE A 18 16.08 -1.13 -12.57
N GLU A 19 17.29 -1.64 -12.71
CA GLU A 19 18.18 -2.05 -11.61
C GLU A 19 18.50 -0.87 -10.69
N LYS A 20 18.68 0.31 -11.27
CA LYS A 20 18.92 1.55 -10.52
C LYS A 20 17.74 1.93 -9.63
N ARG A 21 16.51 1.62 -10.06
CA ARG A 21 15.28 1.86 -9.28
C ARG A 21 15.10 0.79 -8.22
N LEU A 22 15.27 -0.48 -8.58
CA LEU A 22 15.16 -1.61 -7.66
C LEU A 22 16.22 -1.56 -6.54
N GLY A 23 17.42 -1.05 -6.83
CA GLY A 23 18.46 -0.85 -5.82
C GLY A 23 18.13 0.18 -4.73
N ARG A 24 17.05 0.97 -4.88
CA ARG A 24 16.65 2.04 -3.95
C ARG A 24 15.36 1.74 -3.17
N LEU A 25 14.85 0.51 -3.24
CA LEU A 25 13.54 0.17 -2.68
C LEU A 25 13.43 0.36 -1.17
N LEU A 26 14.49 0.04 -0.43
CA LEU A 26 14.55 0.13 1.03
C LEU A 26 15.28 1.39 1.52
N CYS A 27 15.77 2.21 0.60
CA CYS A 27 16.51 3.41 0.94
C CYS A 27 15.52 4.54 1.23
N THR A 28 15.43 4.94 2.51
CA THR A 28 14.71 6.17 2.87
C THR A 28 15.52 7.40 2.49
N THR A 29 14.85 8.53 2.29
CA THR A 29 15.54 9.80 2.09
C THR A 29 16.25 10.21 3.38
N ASN A 30 17.22 11.12 3.25
CA ASN A 30 17.88 11.73 4.41
C ASN A 30 16.82 12.29 5.39
N ASP A 31 17.12 12.18 6.68
CA ASP A 31 16.27 12.60 7.82
C ASP A 31 14.91 11.89 7.98
N GLN A 32 14.54 10.95 7.09
CA GLN A 32 13.38 10.11 7.28
C GLN A 32 13.75 8.83 8.02
N LEU A 33 13.16 8.65 9.20
CA LEU A 33 13.23 7.37 9.92
C LEU A 33 12.58 6.25 9.07
N PRO A 34 13.14 5.03 9.06
CA PRO A 34 12.52 3.89 8.40
C PRO A 34 11.24 3.52 9.13
N THR A 35 10.11 3.95 8.59
CA THR A 35 8.77 3.56 9.04
C THR A 35 8.13 2.67 7.99
N ILE A 36 7.14 1.89 8.40
CA ILE A 36 6.37 1.04 7.49
C ILE A 36 5.80 1.86 6.31
N GLY A 37 5.24 3.04 6.60
CA GLY A 37 4.68 3.91 5.57
C GLY A 37 5.73 4.47 4.61
N SER A 38 6.89 4.91 5.12
CA SER A 38 7.96 5.45 4.26
C SER A 38 8.58 4.37 3.37
N ILE A 39 8.84 3.18 3.92
CA ILE A 39 9.39 2.05 3.16
C ILE A 39 8.39 1.55 2.11
N CYS A 40 7.10 1.47 2.46
CA CYS A 40 6.10 1.06 1.48
C CYS A 40 5.98 2.10 0.35
N SER A 41 6.02 3.39 0.69
CA SER A 41 5.99 4.48 -0.30
C SER A 41 7.18 4.45 -1.25
N THR A 42 8.40 4.13 -0.77
CA THR A 42 9.58 3.99 -1.65
C THR A 42 9.48 2.78 -2.56
N VAL A 43 8.93 1.65 -2.09
CA VAL A 43 8.67 0.48 -2.93
C VAL A 43 7.67 0.81 -4.03
N VAL A 44 6.53 1.41 -3.66
CA VAL A 44 5.44 1.78 -4.58
C VAL A 44 5.93 2.75 -5.66
N THR A 45 6.56 3.86 -5.28
CA THR A 45 6.97 4.90 -6.22
C THR A 45 8.03 4.42 -7.23
N ASN A 46 8.96 3.58 -6.78
CA ASN A 46 9.96 2.98 -7.67
C ASN A 46 9.33 1.99 -8.65
N LEU A 47 8.41 1.14 -8.19
CA LEU A 47 7.77 0.14 -9.05
C LEU A 47 6.75 0.74 -10.02
N LEU A 48 6.00 1.77 -9.62
CA LEU A 48 5.18 2.55 -10.54
C LEU A 48 6.04 3.18 -11.63
N THR A 49 7.20 3.73 -11.26
CA THR A 49 8.14 4.29 -12.25
C THR A 49 8.63 3.21 -13.21
N VAL A 50 8.99 2.01 -12.72
CA VAL A 50 9.38 0.88 -13.57
C VAL A 50 8.25 0.48 -14.50
N ALA A 51 7.01 0.37 -14.00
CA ALA A 51 5.85 0.02 -14.79
C ALA A 51 5.58 1.03 -15.92
N HIS A 52 5.71 2.33 -15.65
CA HIS A 52 5.45 3.37 -16.64
C HIS A 52 6.48 3.44 -17.77
N PHE A 53 7.71 2.97 -17.55
CA PHE A 53 8.73 2.91 -18.60
C PHE A 53 8.85 1.53 -19.25
N SER A 54 8.14 0.52 -18.73
CA SER A 54 8.13 -0.82 -19.29
C SER A 54 6.97 -0.97 -20.26
N ASP A 55 7.13 -1.82 -21.28
CA ASP A 55 6.07 -2.07 -22.26
C ASP A 55 4.82 -2.72 -21.62
N THR A 56 5.02 -3.53 -20.58
CA THR A 56 3.94 -4.18 -19.83
C THR A 56 4.09 -3.95 -18.32
N PRO A 57 3.01 -3.58 -17.60
CA PRO A 57 3.06 -3.34 -16.16
C PRO A 57 3.04 -4.64 -15.33
N ILE A 58 2.75 -5.78 -15.94
CA ILE A 58 2.58 -7.08 -15.27
C ILE A 58 3.83 -7.46 -14.46
N ASN A 59 5.02 -7.29 -15.05
CA ASN A 59 6.27 -7.59 -14.35
C ASN A 59 6.45 -6.72 -13.10
N ALA A 60 6.09 -5.44 -13.18
CA ALA A 60 6.15 -4.54 -12.04
C ALA A 60 5.12 -4.91 -10.96
N MET A 61 3.92 -5.36 -11.34
CA MET A 61 2.89 -5.85 -10.40
C MET A 61 3.34 -7.13 -9.67
N VAL A 62 3.97 -8.07 -10.37
CA VAL A 62 4.51 -9.30 -9.76
C VAL A 62 5.66 -8.95 -8.82
N GLN A 63 6.58 -8.09 -9.27
CA GLN A 63 7.68 -7.60 -8.45
C GLN A 63 7.17 -6.83 -7.22
N TYR A 64 6.06 -6.09 -7.34
CA TYR A 64 5.43 -5.39 -6.22
C TYR A 64 4.98 -6.35 -5.12
N ASN A 65 4.34 -7.46 -5.49
CA ASN A 65 3.95 -8.48 -4.52
C ASN A 65 5.16 -9.05 -3.77
N TRP A 66 6.22 -9.40 -4.50
CA TRP A 66 7.40 -10.01 -3.90
C TRP A 66 8.20 -9.01 -3.05
N LEU A 67 8.56 -7.85 -3.61
CA LEU A 67 9.37 -6.82 -2.96
C LEU A 67 8.62 -6.15 -1.81
N GLY A 68 7.31 -5.95 -1.94
CA GLY A 68 6.47 -5.42 -0.86
C GLY A 68 6.45 -6.34 0.35
N ASN A 69 6.30 -7.65 0.13
CA ASN A 69 6.38 -8.63 1.22
C ASN A 69 7.79 -8.74 1.82
N TYR A 70 8.83 -8.62 1.01
CA TYR A 70 10.21 -8.59 1.47
C TYR A 70 10.46 -7.37 2.38
N ALA A 71 10.06 -6.18 1.92
CA ALA A 71 10.18 -4.93 2.69
C ALA A 71 9.37 -4.97 3.99
N ARG A 72 8.18 -5.58 3.98
CA ARG A 72 7.37 -5.84 5.17
C ARG A 72 8.13 -6.69 6.19
N ARG A 73 8.68 -7.83 5.78
CA ARG A 73 9.42 -8.74 6.68
C ARG A 73 10.63 -8.06 7.32
N ILE A 74 11.37 -7.25 6.57
CA ILE A 74 12.51 -6.47 7.10
C ILE A 74 12.02 -5.46 8.14
N SER A 75 10.94 -4.74 7.84
CA SER A 75 10.36 -3.76 8.76
C SER A 75 9.79 -4.40 10.03
N GLU A 76 9.28 -5.63 9.92
CA GLU A 76 8.76 -6.40 11.05
C GLU A 76 9.85 -6.87 12.02
N LEU A 77 11.04 -7.19 11.49
CA LEU A 77 12.19 -7.65 12.29
C LEU A 77 12.60 -6.60 13.32
N HIS A 78 12.72 -5.34 12.89
CA HIS A 78 13.00 -4.22 13.76
C HIS A 78 12.45 -2.94 13.15
N ASN A 79 11.55 -2.27 13.88
CA ASN A 79 11.00 -0.99 13.46
C ASN A 79 11.58 0.13 14.33
N PRO A 80 12.43 1.01 13.79
CA PRO A 80 13.03 2.12 14.53
C PRO A 80 12.01 3.05 15.21
N ALA A 81 10.81 3.21 14.63
CA ALA A 81 9.76 4.03 15.23
C ALA A 81 9.15 3.39 16.49
N LEU A 82 9.08 2.06 16.53
CA LEU A 82 8.61 1.29 17.68
C LEU A 82 9.76 0.95 18.66
N ARG A 83 11.02 1.14 18.25
CA ARG A 83 12.25 0.78 18.98
C ARG A 83 12.34 -0.69 19.37
N CYS A 84 11.51 -1.53 18.79
CA CYS A 84 11.43 -2.96 19.06
C CYS A 84 10.92 -3.71 17.82
N PRO A 85 11.04 -5.05 17.80
CA PRO A 85 10.38 -5.87 16.78
C PRO A 85 8.87 -5.63 16.78
N THR A 86 8.25 -5.60 15.60
CA THR A 86 6.81 -5.31 15.46
C THR A 86 5.95 -6.33 16.24
N ARG A 87 6.42 -7.58 16.34
CA ARG A 87 5.80 -8.64 17.14
C ARG A 87 5.69 -8.32 18.64
N CYS A 88 6.62 -7.55 19.19
CA CYS A 88 6.61 -7.19 20.62
C CYS A 88 5.69 -6.00 20.93
N ALA A 89 5.39 -5.16 19.93
CA ALA A 89 4.59 -3.95 20.11
C ALA A 89 3.07 -4.18 19.95
N ILE A 90 2.67 -5.32 19.38
CA ILE A 90 1.27 -5.64 19.07
C ILE A 90 0.68 -6.54 20.16
N GLN A 91 -0.61 -6.32 20.49
CA GLN A 91 -1.32 -7.11 21.51
C GLN A 91 -1.46 -8.58 21.12
N ASP A 92 -1.80 -8.84 19.86
CA ASP A 92 -1.90 -10.19 19.30
C ASP A 92 -0.93 -10.35 18.11
N PRO A 93 0.19 -11.06 18.28
CA PRO A 93 1.18 -11.25 17.23
C PRO A 93 0.69 -12.17 16.10
N SER A 94 -0.36 -12.98 16.32
CA SER A 94 -0.89 -13.90 15.31
C SER A 94 -1.48 -13.17 14.10
N VAL A 95 -1.95 -11.93 14.30
CA VAL A 95 -2.52 -11.07 13.26
C VAL A 95 -1.51 -10.80 12.13
N LEU A 96 -0.21 -10.77 12.43
CA LEU A 96 0.84 -10.50 11.43
C LEU A 96 0.98 -11.62 10.38
N ASP A 97 0.55 -12.83 10.73
CA ASP A 97 0.62 -13.99 9.84
C ASP A 97 -0.69 -14.22 9.06
N GLN A 98 -1.79 -13.52 9.42
CA GLN A 98 -3.07 -13.59 8.72
C GLN A 98 -3.00 -13.00 7.31
N THR A 99 -3.72 -13.62 6.37
CA THR A 99 -3.87 -13.14 4.98
C THR A 99 -4.42 -11.71 4.93
N PHE A 100 -5.41 -11.42 5.78
CA PHE A 100 -6.05 -10.10 5.89
C PHE A 100 -5.04 -8.97 6.13
N TYR A 101 -4.10 -9.14 7.07
CA TYR A 101 -3.08 -8.14 7.35
C TYR A 101 -2.13 -7.96 6.16
N LYS A 102 -1.68 -9.06 5.54
CA LYS A 102 -0.76 -9.04 4.39
C LYS A 102 -1.37 -8.33 3.18
N LEU A 103 -2.63 -8.61 2.88
CA LEU A 103 -3.37 -7.96 1.80
C LEU A 103 -3.59 -6.48 2.08
N ASN A 104 -4.02 -6.12 3.28
CA ASN A 104 -4.24 -4.72 3.64
C ASN A 104 -2.92 -3.93 3.70
N PHE A 105 -1.83 -4.55 4.11
CA PHE A 105 -0.53 -3.89 4.11
C PHE A 105 -0.12 -3.44 2.70
N LEU A 106 -0.32 -4.32 1.71
CA LEU A 106 0.20 -4.12 0.37
C LEU A 106 -0.82 -3.44 -0.57
N TYR A 107 -2.08 -3.84 -0.54
CA TYR A 107 -3.07 -3.43 -1.55
C TYR A 107 -4.08 -2.39 -1.06
N LEU A 108 -4.11 -2.08 0.24
CA LEU A 108 -5.01 -1.05 0.76
C LEU A 108 -4.38 0.33 0.55
N ASP A 109 -5.01 1.10 -0.31
CA ASP A 109 -4.63 2.47 -0.63
C ASP A 109 -4.83 3.40 0.61
N PRO A 110 -3.95 4.39 0.85
CA PRO A 110 -4.10 5.35 1.93
C PRO A 110 -5.41 6.14 1.89
N SER A 111 -6.01 6.33 0.71
CA SER A 111 -7.32 6.98 0.56
C SER A 111 -8.44 6.25 1.31
N LEU A 112 -8.35 4.93 1.45
CA LEU A 112 -9.36 4.09 2.10
C LEU A 112 -9.06 3.76 3.57
N GLY A 113 -7.89 4.12 4.10
CA GLY A 113 -7.48 3.64 5.43
C GLY A 113 -6.09 3.02 5.51
N GLY A 114 -5.43 2.85 4.37
CA GLY A 114 -4.12 2.20 4.27
C GLY A 114 -2.97 3.04 4.84
N VAL A 115 -1.86 2.38 5.16
CA VAL A 115 -0.65 3.07 5.66
C VAL A 115 0.26 3.51 4.52
N GLY A 116 0.31 2.75 3.41
CA GLY A 116 1.19 3.03 2.28
C GLY A 116 1.15 2.03 1.13
N GLY A 117 0.31 1.00 1.21
CA GLY A 117 0.00 0.13 0.08
C GLY A 117 -0.74 0.87 -1.02
N ILE A 118 -0.82 0.29 -2.21
CA ILE A 118 -1.63 0.81 -3.31
C ILE A 118 -2.41 -0.30 -4.01
N SER A 119 -3.57 0.09 -4.54
CA SER A 119 -4.34 -0.73 -5.46
C SER A 119 -3.55 -0.98 -6.76
N LEU A 120 -3.75 -2.15 -7.36
CA LEU A 120 -3.07 -2.54 -8.60
C LEU A 120 -3.54 -1.69 -9.81
N THR A 121 -4.72 -1.11 -9.73
CA THR A 121 -5.28 -0.18 -10.73
C THR A 121 -4.37 1.03 -10.99
N ARG A 122 -3.57 1.48 -10.00
CA ARG A 122 -2.61 2.58 -10.18
C ARG A 122 -1.48 2.29 -11.18
N PHE A 123 -1.23 1.02 -11.47
CA PHE A 123 -0.29 0.62 -12.51
C PHE A 123 -0.86 0.78 -13.93
N LEU A 124 -2.19 0.90 -14.06
CA LEU A 124 -2.88 1.04 -15.34
C LEU A 124 -2.93 2.49 -15.81
N MET A 125 -3.26 3.42 -14.90
CA MET A 125 -3.41 4.86 -15.22
C MET A 125 -2.53 5.73 -14.33
N ARG A 126 -1.70 6.59 -14.95
CA ARG A 126 -0.87 7.54 -14.22
C ARG A 126 -1.67 8.78 -13.86
N GLN A 127 -1.61 9.19 -12.58
CA GLN A 127 -2.23 10.43 -12.07
C GLN A 127 -3.74 10.52 -12.30
N PHE A 128 -4.47 9.44 -12.04
CA PHE A 128 -5.92 9.49 -12.00
C PHE A 128 -6.39 10.45 -10.87
N PRO A 129 -7.37 11.34 -11.13
CA PRO A 129 -7.73 12.42 -10.20
C PRO A 129 -8.45 11.94 -8.94
N ASP A 130 -9.07 10.75 -8.96
CA ASP A 130 -9.82 10.22 -7.82
C ASP A 130 -9.31 8.83 -7.38
N PRO A 131 -8.38 8.78 -6.40
CA PRO A 131 -7.84 7.52 -5.89
C PRO A 131 -8.85 6.73 -5.03
N VAL A 132 -9.96 7.33 -4.59
CA VAL A 132 -10.99 6.62 -3.82
C VAL A 132 -11.75 5.70 -4.75
N THR A 133 -12.28 6.24 -5.85
CA THR A 133 -13.00 5.43 -6.84
C THR A 133 -12.11 4.35 -7.43
N GLU A 134 -10.86 4.68 -7.77
CA GLU A 134 -9.89 3.71 -8.30
C GLU A 134 -9.63 2.53 -7.35
N SER A 135 -9.54 2.81 -6.05
CA SER A 135 -9.32 1.78 -5.05
C SER A 135 -10.57 0.94 -4.79
N LEU A 136 -11.75 1.57 -4.77
CA LEU A 136 -13.03 0.88 -4.58
C LEU A 136 -13.38 0.00 -5.77
N THR A 137 -13.10 0.45 -7.00
CA THR A 137 -13.30 -0.37 -8.20
C THR A 137 -12.37 -1.57 -8.20
N PHE A 138 -11.11 -1.40 -7.78
CA PHE A 138 -10.17 -2.52 -7.59
C PHE A 138 -10.75 -3.56 -6.63
N TRP A 139 -11.16 -3.16 -5.42
CA TRP A 139 -11.68 -4.09 -4.42
C TRP A 139 -13.00 -4.73 -4.85
N ARG A 140 -13.86 -4.00 -5.57
CA ARG A 140 -15.09 -4.55 -6.15
C ARG A 140 -14.80 -5.65 -7.16
N ILE A 141 -13.84 -5.44 -8.08
CA ILE A 141 -13.45 -6.45 -9.07
C ILE A 141 -12.92 -7.71 -8.37
N ILE A 142 -12.11 -7.54 -7.31
CA ILE A 142 -11.58 -8.66 -6.53
C ILE A 142 -12.69 -9.42 -5.80
N TYR A 143 -13.67 -8.71 -5.23
CA TYR A 143 -14.84 -9.31 -4.60
C TYR A 143 -15.70 -10.10 -5.60
N GLU A 144 -15.99 -9.52 -6.77
CA GLU A 144 -16.77 -10.16 -7.84
C GLU A 144 -16.04 -11.37 -8.46
N ALA A 145 -14.70 -11.36 -8.48
CA ALA A 145 -13.89 -12.49 -8.93
C ALA A 145 -14.01 -13.73 -8.02
N ASN A 146 -14.54 -13.57 -6.80
CA ASN A 146 -14.89 -14.64 -5.85
C ASN A 146 -13.80 -15.71 -5.69
N ILE A 147 -12.56 -15.29 -5.41
CA ILE A 147 -11.39 -16.18 -5.36
C ILE A 147 -11.39 -17.03 -4.09
N SER A 148 -11.63 -16.40 -2.93
CA SER A 148 -11.71 -17.08 -1.63
C SER A 148 -12.50 -16.26 -0.62
N ALA A 149 -13.05 -16.93 0.39
CA ALA A 149 -13.82 -16.27 1.45
C ALA A 149 -12.99 -15.24 2.22
N GLU A 150 -11.71 -15.52 2.50
CA GLU A 150 -10.80 -14.59 3.18
C GLU A 150 -10.53 -13.32 2.37
N ILE A 151 -10.33 -13.47 1.05
CA ILE A 151 -10.06 -12.35 0.14
C ILE A 151 -11.33 -11.51 -0.01
N ASN A 152 -12.50 -12.14 -0.19
CA ASN A 152 -13.78 -11.43 -0.28
C ASN A 152 -14.10 -10.67 1.00
N TYR A 153 -13.83 -11.27 2.16
CA TYR A 153 -13.97 -10.59 3.45
C TYR A 153 -13.06 -9.35 3.52
N THR A 154 -11.81 -9.48 3.06
CA THR A 154 -10.86 -8.35 3.02
C THR A 154 -11.35 -7.25 2.07
N ALA A 155 -11.85 -7.62 0.89
CA ALA A 155 -12.40 -6.69 -0.09
C ALA A 155 -13.65 -5.95 0.44
N LEU A 156 -14.55 -6.67 1.12
CA LEU A 156 -15.72 -6.08 1.78
C LEU A 156 -15.31 -5.09 2.87
N ALA A 157 -14.33 -5.47 3.70
CA ALA A 157 -13.80 -4.61 4.76
C ALA A 157 -13.11 -3.36 4.21
N ALA A 158 -12.38 -3.48 3.09
CA ALA A 158 -11.74 -2.35 2.41
C ALA A 158 -12.76 -1.41 1.76
N GLY A 159 -13.86 -1.95 1.21
CA GLY A 159 -14.95 -1.17 0.62
C GLY A 159 -15.83 -0.43 1.64
N ASN A 160 -15.82 -0.87 2.89
CA ASN A 160 -16.61 -0.25 3.97
C ASN A 160 -15.72 0.18 5.16
N PRO A 161 -14.86 1.21 4.98
CA PRO A 161 -13.98 1.66 6.03
C PRO A 161 -14.75 2.33 7.17
N ARG A 162 -14.27 2.16 8.41
CA ARG A 162 -14.88 2.80 9.58
C ARG A 162 -14.65 4.30 9.56
N LEU A 163 -15.70 5.05 9.24
CA LEU A 163 -15.68 6.51 9.25
C LEU A 163 -15.66 7.07 10.68
N ALA A 164 -14.96 8.18 10.86
CA ALA A 164 -14.99 8.92 12.12
C ALA A 164 -16.29 9.72 12.25
N VAL A 165 -16.80 9.87 13.48
CA VAL A 165 -17.95 10.74 13.75
C VAL A 165 -17.56 12.18 13.47
N TYR A 166 -18.33 12.86 12.62
CA TYR A 166 -18.15 14.27 12.33
C TYR A 166 -18.31 15.09 13.62
N ARG A 167 -17.25 15.82 14.01
CA ARG A 167 -17.32 16.82 15.07
C ARG A 167 -17.17 18.20 14.44
N PRO A 168 -18.15 19.10 14.57
CA PRO A 168 -18.02 20.47 14.08
C PRO A 168 -16.94 21.19 14.91
N GLY A 169 -15.76 21.38 14.31
CA GLY A 169 -14.68 22.21 14.82
C GLY A 169 -14.45 23.41 13.89
N PRO A 170 -13.57 24.36 14.24
CA PRO A 170 -13.27 25.50 13.38
C PRO A 170 -12.79 25.02 12.01
N SER A 171 -13.46 25.52 10.96
CA SER A 171 -13.37 25.13 9.54
C SER A 171 -11.95 25.14 8.96
N SER A 172 -11.02 25.87 9.58
CA SER A 172 -9.61 25.92 9.18
C SER A 172 -8.87 24.58 9.29
N THR A 173 -9.37 23.64 10.11
CA THR A 173 -8.75 22.32 10.31
C THR A 173 -9.24 21.26 9.32
N GLN A 174 -10.35 21.51 8.63
CA GLN A 174 -10.94 20.57 7.65
C GLN A 174 -10.32 20.74 6.26
N VAL A 175 -9.84 21.94 5.93
CA VAL A 175 -9.20 22.24 4.62
C VAL A 175 -7.71 21.89 4.60
N THR A 176 -7.01 21.91 5.74
CA THR A 176 -5.56 21.58 5.82
C THR A 176 -5.25 20.15 6.26
N LYS A 177 -6.27 19.36 6.63
CA LYS A 177 -6.08 17.98 7.09
C LYS A 177 -7.13 17.08 6.45
N GLU A 178 -6.89 16.68 5.21
CA GLU A 178 -7.30 15.36 4.74
C GLU A 178 -6.72 14.32 5.72
N CYS A 179 -7.53 14.02 6.73
CA CYS A 179 -7.49 12.90 7.65
C CYS A 179 -6.13 12.25 7.90
N ARG A 180 -5.39 12.80 8.87
CA ARG A 180 -4.31 12.08 9.57
C ARG A 180 -4.91 10.88 10.31
N GLN A 181 -4.98 9.72 9.65
CA GLN A 181 -5.52 8.48 10.20
C GLN A 181 -4.65 7.99 11.35
N ARG A 182 -5.16 8.11 12.58
CA ARG A 182 -4.83 7.19 13.67
C ARG A 182 -5.82 6.05 13.59
N LYS A 183 -5.38 4.84 13.22
CA LYS A 183 -5.89 3.54 13.73
C LYS A 183 -5.24 2.37 12.98
N PHE A 184 -4.26 1.74 13.61
CA PHE A 184 -3.96 0.32 13.43
C PHE A 184 -3.95 -0.24 14.85
N LEU A 185 -5.01 -0.97 15.25
CA LEU A 185 -5.07 -1.90 16.41
C LEU A 185 -6.49 -2.34 16.83
N VAL A 186 -7.59 -1.88 16.20
CA VAL A 186 -8.97 -2.22 16.66
C VAL A 186 -9.74 -3.14 15.68
N ALA A 187 -9.05 -3.80 14.74
CA ALA A 187 -9.71 -4.72 13.81
C ALA A 187 -10.15 -6.05 14.48
N HIS A 188 -9.57 -6.43 15.63
CA HIS A 188 -9.86 -7.72 16.26
C HIS A 188 -11.20 -7.78 17.02
N LYS A 189 -11.78 -6.64 17.44
CA LYS A 189 -13.05 -6.66 18.19
C LYS A 189 -14.30 -6.95 17.33
N SER A 190 -14.16 -6.93 16.01
CA SER A 190 -15.26 -7.22 15.08
C SER A 190 -15.50 -8.73 14.88
N PHE A 191 -14.57 -9.59 15.31
CA PHE A 191 -14.71 -11.03 15.11
C PHE A 191 -15.82 -11.64 15.99
N SER A 192 -16.14 -11.04 17.13
CA SER A 192 -17.17 -11.56 18.05
C SER A 192 -18.62 -11.17 17.69
N SER A 193 -18.84 -10.25 16.75
CA SER A 193 -20.18 -9.73 16.45
C SER A 193 -20.77 -10.22 15.13
N TYR A 194 -19.99 -10.92 14.29
CA TYR A 194 -20.45 -11.44 13.00
C TYR A 194 -20.75 -12.94 12.99
N SER A 195 -20.52 -13.66 14.10
CA SER A 195 -21.04 -15.03 14.32
C SER A 195 -22.50 -15.06 14.79
N ALA A 196 -23.25 -13.98 14.57
CA ALA A 196 -24.66 -13.83 14.96
C ALA A 196 -25.61 -13.62 13.75
N PHE A 197 -25.11 -13.84 12.54
CA PHE A 197 -25.91 -13.93 11.32
C PHE A 197 -25.61 -15.26 10.62
N GLU A 198 -26.02 -16.35 11.28
CA GLU A 198 -26.53 -17.58 10.67
C GLU A 198 -27.94 -17.80 11.19
#